data_AF-A0A3A8QXJ2-F1
#
_entry.id   AF-A0A3A8QXJ2-F1
#
_cell.length_a   1.000
_cell.length_b   1.000
_cell.length_c   1.000
_cell.angle_alpha   90.00
_cell.angle_beta   90.00
_cell.angle_gamma   90.00
#
_symmetry.space_group_name_H-M   'P 1'
#
loop_
_entity.id
_entity.type
_entity.pdbx_description
1 polymer ?
#
loop_
_entity_poly.entity_id
_entity_poly.type
_entity_poly.pdbx_seq_one_letter_code
_entity_poly.pdbx_strand_id
1 'polypeptide(L)'
;MESMHARTRSGAGRTQAAYTLWQLNHARFLLAFVKTLGPLILLSAVAFTLLVSWPRFDVWAFMSGLFLSGLLLGMVGILYLVFKIDARGSTYCKDPVMELAPSEDDLTARDASGALLGGLTDGTLRVVRVNLMRGKQGLAGALRVDHAKGSVWLSPYQWIGAWPGLRADSAHEPIHLVEDPLFDALMRLAE
;
A
#
# COMPACT_ATOMS: atom_id res chain seq x y z
N MET A 1 -33.42 -46.63 -13.94
CA MET A 1 -33.61 -45.52 -14.90
C MET A 1 -33.53 -44.24 -14.08
N GLU A 2 -32.32 -43.74 -13.78
CA GLU A 2 -31.55 -42.74 -14.59
C GLU A 2 -32.33 -41.42 -14.75
N SER A 3 -31.85 -40.22 -14.43
CA SER A 3 -30.56 -39.66 -13.97
C SER A 3 -30.87 -38.40 -13.12
N MET A 4 -30.12 -38.04 -12.06
CA MET A 4 -28.87 -37.25 -12.07
C MET A 4 -28.80 -36.10 -13.11
N HIS A 5 -28.45 -34.92 -12.58
CA HIS A 5 -27.95 -33.70 -13.23
C HIS A 5 -28.93 -32.62 -13.75
N ALA A 6 -28.80 -31.47 -13.09
CA ALA A 6 -28.59 -30.14 -13.66
C ALA A 6 -29.71 -29.13 -13.36
N ARG A 7 -29.44 -28.29 -12.36
CA ARG A 7 -29.31 -26.83 -12.56
C ARG A 7 -28.61 -26.20 -11.36
N THR A 8 -27.30 -26.36 -11.36
CA THR A 8 -26.37 -25.28 -11.03
C THR A 8 -26.79 -24.01 -11.77
N ARG A 9 -27.15 -22.98 -11.01
CA ARG A 9 -26.88 -21.56 -11.30
C ARG A 9 -27.11 -20.79 -10.01
N SER A 10 -26.19 -21.02 -9.06
CA SER A 10 -25.69 -19.88 -8.29
C SER A 10 -25.17 -18.91 -9.34
N GLY A 11 -25.95 -17.85 -9.60
CA GLY A 11 -25.48 -16.74 -10.40
C GLY A 11 -24.32 -16.17 -9.63
N ALA A 12 -23.10 -16.52 -10.03
CA ALA A 12 -21.92 -15.77 -9.65
C ALA A 12 -22.21 -14.34 -10.09
N GLY A 13 -22.64 -13.51 -9.13
CA GLY A 13 -22.70 -12.07 -9.28
C GLY A 13 -21.38 -11.63 -9.90
N ARG A 14 -21.46 -10.69 -10.84
CA ARG A 14 -20.32 -10.28 -11.66
C ARG A 14 -19.18 -9.91 -10.72
N THR A 15 -18.20 -10.81 -10.58
CA THR A 15 -17.07 -10.61 -9.68
C THR A 15 -16.37 -9.35 -10.13
N GLN A 16 -16.33 -8.35 -9.25
CA GLN A 16 -15.54 -7.17 -9.52
C GLN A 16 -14.08 -7.60 -9.52
N ALA A 17 -13.22 -6.82 -10.19
CA ALA A 17 -11.79 -7.12 -10.23
C ALA A 17 -11.28 -7.32 -8.80
N ALA A 18 -10.48 -8.37 -8.57
CA ALA A 18 -9.87 -8.57 -7.27
C ALA A 18 -8.83 -7.47 -7.01
N TYR A 19 -8.78 -6.98 -5.78
CA TYR A 19 -7.91 -5.89 -5.36
C TYR A 19 -6.91 -6.38 -4.32
N THR A 20 -5.64 -6.31 -4.65
CA THR A 20 -4.57 -6.60 -3.69
C THR A 20 -4.22 -5.35 -2.90
N LEU A 21 -4.29 -5.45 -1.58
CA LEU A 21 -3.72 -4.49 -0.65
C LEU A 21 -2.21 -4.69 -0.60
N TRP A 22 -1.49 -3.60 -0.80
CA TRP A 22 -0.04 -3.58 -0.84
C TRP A 22 0.53 -2.81 0.35
N GLN A 23 1.68 -3.25 0.85
CA GLN A 23 2.45 -2.55 1.86
C GLN A 23 3.86 -2.27 1.37
N LEU A 24 4.39 -1.08 1.65
CA LEU A 24 5.75 -0.72 1.30
C LEU A 24 6.75 -1.57 2.10
N ASN A 25 7.63 -2.26 1.39
CA ASN A 25 8.78 -2.93 2.00
C ASN A 25 9.96 -1.96 2.06
N HIS A 26 10.20 -1.43 3.26
CA HIS A 26 11.28 -0.47 3.51
C HIS A 26 12.67 -1.01 3.19
N ALA A 27 12.92 -2.31 3.39
CA ALA A 27 14.21 -2.91 3.06
C ALA A 27 14.45 -2.95 1.54
N ARG A 28 13.43 -3.36 0.76
CA ARG A 28 13.51 -3.33 -0.70
C ARG A 28 13.61 -1.89 -1.22
N PHE A 29 12.89 -0.95 -0.60
CA PHE A 29 12.99 0.47 -0.92
C PHE A 29 14.41 1.01 -0.72
N LEU A 30 14.99 0.78 0.46
CA LEU A 30 16.34 1.23 0.79
C LEU A 30 17.38 0.59 -0.14
N LEU A 31 17.24 -0.71 -0.42
CA LEU A 31 18.13 -1.41 -1.34
C LEU A 31 18.02 -0.85 -2.76
N ALA A 32 16.81 -0.57 -3.24
CA ALA A 32 16.58 0.06 -4.54
C ALA A 32 17.22 1.45 -4.60
N PHE A 33 17.05 2.25 -3.55
CA PHE A 33 17.65 3.58 -3.42
C PHE A 33 19.18 3.53 -3.51
N VAL A 34 19.82 2.69 -2.68
CA VAL A 34 21.28 2.54 -2.67
C VAL A 34 21.78 2.00 -4.01
N LYS A 35 21.10 1.01 -4.59
CA LYS A 35 21.49 0.42 -5.87
C LYS A 35 21.40 1.42 -7.03
N THR A 36 20.38 2.27 -7.04
CA THR A 36 20.17 3.22 -8.13
C THR A 36 21.09 4.44 -8.01
N LEU A 37 21.30 4.97 -6.80
CA LEU A 37 22.00 6.25 -6.62
C LEU A 37 23.41 6.12 -6.09
N GLY A 38 23.73 5.06 -5.34
CA GLY A 38 25.05 4.87 -4.73
C GLY A 38 26.20 5.02 -5.73
N PRO A 39 26.16 4.33 -6.89
CA PRO A 39 27.19 4.48 -7.92
C PRO A 39 27.31 5.91 -8.48
N LEU A 40 26.19 6.59 -8.71
CA LEU A 40 26.16 7.96 -9.24
C LEU A 40 26.72 8.97 -8.25
N ILE A 41 26.37 8.84 -6.97
CA ILE A 41 26.89 9.67 -5.88
C ILE A 41 28.40 9.50 -5.76
N LEU A 42 28.89 8.26 -5.78
CA LEU A 42 30.31 7.96 -5.69
C LEU A 42 31.09 8.54 -6.89
N LEU A 43 30.59 8.33 -8.10
CA LEU A 43 31.20 8.85 -9.32
C LEU A 43 31.27 10.38 -9.30
N SER A 44 30.19 11.04 -8.88
CA SER A 44 30.12 12.51 -8.80
C SER A 44 31.09 13.07 -7.75
N ALA A 45 31.22 12.39 -6.60
CA ALA A 45 32.17 12.76 -5.56
C ALA A 45 33.63 12.67 -6.04
N VAL A 46 33.97 11.58 -6.75
CA VAL A 46 35.30 11.41 -7.34
C VAL A 46 35.57 12.50 -8.38
N ALA A 47 34.62 12.76 -9.29
CA ALA A 47 34.76 13.81 -10.30
C ALA A 47 34.95 15.20 -9.68
N PHE A 48 34.19 15.53 -8.63
CA PHE A 48 34.33 16.78 -7.89
C PHE A 48 35.73 16.91 -7.26
N THR A 49 36.23 15.84 -6.63
CA THR A 49 37.55 15.84 -5.98
C THR A 49 38.65 16.09 -7.00
N LEU A 50 38.58 15.39 -8.14
CA LEU A 50 39.52 15.56 -9.23
C LEU A 50 39.47 16.99 -9.78
N LEU A 51 38.30 17.62 -9.86
CA LEU A 51 38.17 18.98 -10.38
C LEU A 51 38.77 20.03 -9.44
N VAL A 52 38.62 19.86 -8.13
CA VAL A 52 39.02 20.88 -7.14
C VAL A 52 40.48 20.74 -6.71
N SER A 53 41.01 19.52 -6.65
CA SER A 53 42.28 19.26 -5.94
C SER A 53 43.40 18.75 -6.84
N TRP A 54 43.17 18.58 -8.14
CA TRP A 54 44.19 18.09 -9.07
C TRP A 54 45.48 18.93 -9.01
N PRO A 55 46.67 18.31 -8.89
CA PRO A 55 46.96 16.87 -9.07
C PRO A 55 46.97 16.02 -7.77
N ARG A 56 46.60 16.57 -6.62
CA ARG A 56 46.62 15.84 -5.33
C ARG A 56 45.21 15.42 -4.92
N PHE A 57 45.08 14.26 -4.31
CA PHE A 57 43.80 13.86 -3.73
C PHE A 57 43.60 14.56 -2.39
N ASP A 58 42.49 15.27 -2.22
CA ASP A 58 42.07 15.84 -0.94
C ASP A 58 40.83 15.11 -0.42
N VAL A 59 40.97 14.56 0.80
CA VAL A 59 39.91 13.84 1.50
C VAL A 59 38.74 14.77 1.83
N TRP A 60 39.01 16.04 2.17
CA TRP A 60 37.96 16.99 2.52
C TRP A 60 37.12 17.40 1.30
N ALA A 61 37.76 17.65 0.16
CA ALA A 61 37.07 17.85 -1.10
C ALA A 61 36.21 16.62 -1.48
N PHE A 62 36.73 15.40 -1.31
CA PHE A 62 35.96 14.17 -1.56
C PHE A 62 34.75 14.03 -0.65
N MET A 63 34.91 14.20 0.66
CA MET A 63 33.81 14.11 1.62
C MET A 63 32.75 15.18 1.36
N SER A 64 33.18 16.40 1.00
CA SER A 64 32.26 17.49 0.62
C SER A 64 31.50 17.16 -0.65
N GLY A 65 32.19 16.64 -1.68
CA GLY A 65 31.58 16.18 -2.92
C GLY A 65 30.60 15.02 -2.71
N LEU A 66 30.95 14.08 -1.84
CA LEU A 66 30.09 12.95 -1.46
C LEU A 66 28.83 13.42 -0.74
N PHE A 67 28.96 14.34 0.21
CA PHE A 67 27.82 14.91 0.93
C PHE A 67 26.90 15.69 -0.02
N LEU A 68 27.45 16.60 -0.82
CA LEU A 68 26.67 17.44 -1.73
C LEU A 68 25.98 16.61 -2.83
N SER A 69 26.71 15.68 -3.44
CA SER A 69 26.16 14.78 -4.45
C SER A 69 25.12 13.85 -3.83
N GLY A 70 25.39 13.33 -2.63
CA GLY A 70 24.46 12.50 -1.87
C GLY A 70 23.15 13.21 -1.54
N LEU A 71 23.22 14.48 -1.13
CA LEU A 71 22.05 15.29 -0.85
C LEU A 71 21.22 15.53 -2.12
N LEU A 72 21.85 16.03 -3.19
CA LEU A 72 21.15 16.40 -4.42
C LEU A 72 20.58 15.18 -5.13
N LEU A 73 21.42 14.18 -5.41
CA LEU A 73 20.98 12.96 -6.10
C LEU A 73 20.06 12.13 -5.20
N GLY A 74 20.28 12.14 -3.89
CA GLY A 74 19.41 11.49 -2.92
C GLY A 74 17.99 12.04 -2.95
N MET A 75 17.81 13.37 -2.94
CA MET A 75 16.49 13.99 -3.06
C MET A 75 15.80 13.62 -4.38
N VAL A 76 16.51 13.74 -5.51
CA VAL A 76 15.96 13.41 -6.83
C VAL A 76 15.60 11.92 -6.92
N GLY A 77 16.44 11.05 -6.38
CA GLY A 77 16.21 9.61 -6.42
C GLY A 77 15.12 9.13 -5.47
N ILE A 78 14.95 9.75 -4.30
CA ILE A 78 13.76 9.53 -3.45
C ILE A 78 12.51 9.90 -4.25
N LEU A 79 12.48 11.08 -4.86
CA LEU A 79 11.33 11.54 -5.63
C LEU A 79 11.01 10.58 -6.79
N TYR A 80 12.03 10.15 -7.54
CA TYR A 80 11.89 9.14 -8.59
C TYR A 80 11.30 7.83 -8.07
N LEU A 81 11.81 7.30 -6.95
CA LEU A 81 11.31 6.06 -6.37
C LEU A 81 9.88 6.21 -5.87
N VAL A 82 9.53 7.33 -5.23
CA VAL A 82 8.17 7.61 -4.78
C VAL A 82 7.20 7.57 -5.96
N PHE A 83 7.49 8.27 -7.06
CA PHE A 83 6.64 8.22 -8.25
C PHE A 83 6.54 6.81 -8.85
N LYS A 84 7.65 6.07 -8.89
CA LYS A 84 7.67 4.71 -9.40
C LYS A 84 6.85 3.74 -8.55
N ILE A 85 6.83 3.94 -7.24
CA ILE A 85 6.07 3.13 -6.29
C ILE A 85 4.59 3.51 -6.34
N ASP A 86 4.27 4.79 -6.45
CA ASP A 86 2.89 5.28 -6.46
C ASP A 86 2.18 5.10 -7.82
N ALA A 87 2.94 4.82 -8.89
CA ALA A 87 2.37 4.53 -10.19
C ALA A 87 1.29 3.44 -10.13
N ARG A 88 0.19 3.65 -10.87
CA ARG A 88 -0.97 2.75 -10.86
C ARG A 88 -0.57 1.32 -11.23
N GLY A 89 -0.94 0.35 -10.39
CA GLY A 89 -0.59 -1.06 -10.58
C GLY A 89 0.87 -1.40 -10.27
N SER A 90 1.67 -0.45 -9.76
CA SER A 90 3.06 -0.73 -9.39
C SER A 90 3.13 -1.62 -8.16
N THR A 91 3.79 -2.76 -8.34
CA THR A 91 4.19 -3.71 -7.30
C THR A 91 5.61 -3.47 -6.81
N TYR A 92 6.28 -2.42 -7.33
CA TYR A 92 7.69 -2.17 -7.05
C TYR A 92 7.91 -1.80 -5.58
N CYS A 93 8.81 -2.52 -4.91
CA CYS A 93 9.09 -2.37 -3.47
C CYS A 93 7.85 -2.55 -2.56
N LYS A 94 6.79 -3.21 -3.04
CA LYS A 94 5.62 -3.53 -2.24
C LYS A 94 5.52 -5.03 -2.00
N ASP A 95 4.97 -5.41 -0.86
CA ASP A 95 4.55 -6.78 -0.57
C ASP A 95 3.02 -6.85 -0.53
N PRO A 96 2.41 -7.94 -1.04
CA PRO A 96 0.99 -8.15 -0.91
C PRO A 96 0.67 -8.46 0.55
N VAL A 97 -0.37 -7.83 1.08
CA VAL A 97 -0.86 -8.08 2.44
C VAL A 97 -2.08 -8.98 2.40
N MET A 98 -3.06 -8.59 1.60
CA MET A 98 -4.35 -9.25 1.50
C MET A 98 -4.96 -8.96 0.14
N GLU A 99 -5.69 -9.91 -0.43
CA GLU A 99 -6.49 -9.73 -1.63
C GLU A 99 -7.96 -9.71 -1.26
N LEU A 100 -8.68 -8.68 -1.71
CA LEU A 100 -10.11 -8.49 -1.53
C LEU A 100 -10.81 -8.65 -2.88
N ALA A 101 -11.73 -9.60 -2.96
CA ALA A 101 -12.55 -9.81 -4.16
C ALA A 101 -14.02 -9.52 -3.82
N PRO A 102 -14.49 -8.27 -4.01
CA PRO A 102 -15.89 -7.91 -3.83
C PRO A 102 -16.77 -8.43 -4.98
N SER A 103 -17.96 -8.87 -4.63
CA SER A 103 -19.08 -9.18 -5.50
C SER A 103 -20.25 -8.23 -5.16
N GLU A 104 -21.39 -8.35 -5.84
CA GLU A 104 -22.56 -7.49 -5.57
C GLU A 104 -23.03 -7.56 -4.11
N ASP A 105 -23.09 -8.77 -3.55
CA ASP A 105 -23.61 -9.03 -2.19
C ASP A 105 -22.62 -9.81 -1.30
N ASP A 106 -21.36 -9.94 -1.73
CA ASP A 106 -20.37 -10.75 -1.02
C ASP A 106 -18.97 -10.14 -1.10
N LEU A 107 -18.10 -10.55 -0.19
CA LEU A 107 -16.70 -10.17 -0.17
C LEU A 107 -15.87 -11.34 0.33
N THR A 108 -14.92 -11.77 -0.49
CA THR A 108 -13.93 -12.75 -0.06
C THR A 108 -12.57 -12.09 0.17
N ALA A 109 -11.87 -12.53 1.20
CA ALA A 109 -10.51 -12.10 1.50
C ALA A 109 -9.54 -13.28 1.48
N ARG A 110 -8.35 -13.06 0.92
CA ARG A 110 -7.24 -14.01 0.91
C ARG A 110 -5.98 -13.36 1.43
N ASP A 111 -5.15 -14.11 2.15
CA ASP A 111 -3.86 -13.60 2.58
C ASP A 111 -2.84 -13.53 1.44
N ALA A 112 -1.65 -13.00 1.73
CA ALA A 112 -0.53 -12.89 0.79
C ALA A 112 -0.12 -14.21 0.12
N SER A 113 -0.43 -15.37 0.73
CA SER A 113 -0.16 -16.71 0.17
C SER A 113 -1.29 -17.25 -0.71
N GLY A 114 -2.41 -16.53 -0.77
CA GLY A 114 -3.63 -16.94 -1.48
C GLY A 114 -4.58 -17.80 -0.65
N ALA A 115 -4.27 -18.06 0.63
CA ALA A 115 -5.15 -18.81 1.52
C ALA A 115 -6.38 -17.98 1.89
N LEU A 116 -7.55 -18.61 1.86
CA LEU A 116 -8.82 -17.94 2.17
C LEU A 116 -8.85 -17.53 3.66
N LEU A 117 -9.04 -16.24 3.91
CA LEU A 117 -9.23 -15.68 5.25
C LEU A 117 -10.70 -15.70 5.67
N GLY A 118 -11.62 -15.63 4.71
CA GLY A 118 -13.05 -15.71 4.95
C GLY A 118 -13.87 -15.09 3.81
N GLY A 119 -15.19 -15.17 3.99
CA GLY A 119 -16.23 -14.60 3.15
C GLY A 119 -17.29 -13.89 3.99
N LEU A 120 -17.89 -12.81 3.45
CA LEU A 120 -18.96 -12.07 4.11
C LEU A 120 -20.20 -12.95 4.28
N THR A 121 -20.59 -13.66 3.22
CA THR A 121 -21.72 -14.60 3.24
C THR A 121 -21.55 -15.77 4.21
N ASP A 122 -20.30 -16.21 4.43
CA ASP A 122 -19.97 -17.26 5.40
C ASP A 122 -19.90 -16.74 6.85
N GLY A 123 -20.08 -15.42 7.07
CA GLY A 123 -20.00 -14.77 8.38
C GLY A 123 -18.59 -14.76 9.00
N THR A 124 -17.58 -15.14 8.21
CA THR A 124 -16.16 -15.21 8.65
C THR A 124 -15.40 -13.92 8.37
N LEU A 125 -16.01 -13.03 7.60
CA LEU A 125 -15.52 -11.69 7.31
C LEU A 125 -16.62 -10.67 7.61
N ARG A 126 -16.25 -9.51 8.15
CA ARG A 126 -17.17 -8.40 8.38
C ARG A 126 -16.57 -7.09 7.93
N VAL A 127 -17.34 -6.27 7.23
CA VAL A 127 -16.95 -4.90 6.89
C VAL A 127 -17.71 -3.94 7.79
N VAL A 128 -16.97 -3.12 8.54
CA VAL A 128 -17.52 -2.22 9.54
C VAL A 128 -17.11 -0.79 9.25
N ARG A 129 -18.07 0.10 9.45
CA ARG A 129 -17.92 1.55 9.35
C ARG A 129 -17.21 2.06 10.61
N VAL A 130 -16.12 2.80 10.48
CA VAL A 130 -15.35 3.29 11.64
C VAL A 130 -14.92 4.75 11.47
N ASN A 131 -14.81 5.47 12.59
CA ASN A 131 -14.16 6.77 12.63
C ASN A 131 -12.72 6.61 13.09
N LEU A 132 -11.74 6.95 12.26
CA LEU A 132 -10.33 6.87 12.61
C LEU A 132 -9.80 8.23 13.06
N MET A 133 -9.10 8.24 14.20
CA MET A 133 -8.37 9.43 14.64
C MET A 133 -7.05 9.57 13.84
N ARG A 134 -6.98 10.53 12.92
CA ARG A 134 -5.77 10.84 12.14
C ARG A 134 -4.98 12.00 12.74
N GLY A 135 -4.51 11.83 13.98
CA GLY A 135 -3.65 12.80 14.66
C GLY A 135 -4.20 14.23 14.59
N LYS A 136 -3.44 15.16 14.01
CA LYS A 136 -3.83 16.58 13.87
C LYS A 136 -4.94 16.84 12.85
N GLN A 137 -5.20 15.90 11.95
CA GLN A 137 -6.27 16.03 10.94
C GLN A 137 -7.66 15.73 11.50
N GLY A 138 -7.74 15.24 12.75
CA GLY A 138 -8.99 14.95 13.42
C GLY A 138 -9.57 13.59 13.02
N LEU A 139 -10.88 13.45 13.16
CA LEU A 139 -11.60 12.21 12.87
C LEU A 139 -11.96 12.11 11.38
N ALA A 140 -11.63 10.97 10.79
CA ALA A 140 -11.93 10.63 9.40
C ALA A 140 -12.80 9.37 9.35
N GLY A 141 -13.72 9.34 8.38
CA GLY A 141 -14.44 8.15 8.02
C GLY A 141 -13.55 7.10 7.35
N ALA A 142 -13.67 5.85 7.75
CA ALA A 142 -12.93 4.73 7.20
C ALA A 142 -13.73 3.42 7.31
N LEU A 143 -13.19 2.36 6.73
CA LEU A 143 -13.73 1.01 6.82
C LEU A 143 -12.74 0.11 7.57
N ARG A 144 -13.27 -0.85 8.31
CA ARG A 144 -12.50 -1.91 8.93
C ARG A 144 -13.00 -3.26 8.41
N VAL A 145 -12.08 -4.07 7.90
CA VAL A 145 -12.37 -5.43 7.45
C VAL A 145 -11.87 -6.38 8.52
N ASP A 146 -12.80 -6.97 9.27
CA ASP A 146 -12.53 -7.95 10.32
C ASP A 146 -12.57 -9.36 9.72
N HIS A 147 -11.55 -10.18 9.99
CA HIS A 147 -11.44 -11.57 9.53
C HIS A 147 -10.82 -12.46 10.61
N ALA A 148 -10.77 -13.77 10.39
CA ALA A 148 -10.35 -14.75 11.41
C ALA A 148 -8.94 -14.55 11.99
N LYS A 149 -8.05 -13.82 11.29
CA LYS A 149 -6.66 -13.59 11.71
C LYS A 149 -6.41 -12.19 12.27
N GLY A 150 -7.37 -11.26 12.18
CA GLY A 150 -7.16 -9.87 12.57
C GLY A 150 -8.14 -8.91 11.88
N SER A 151 -7.79 -7.63 11.91
CA SER A 151 -8.56 -6.55 11.31
C SER A 151 -7.67 -5.76 10.36
N VAL A 152 -8.22 -5.24 9.27
CA VAL A 152 -7.50 -4.35 8.35
C VAL A 152 -8.27 -3.05 8.20
N TRP A 153 -7.57 -1.93 8.38
CA TRP A 153 -8.17 -0.60 8.27
C TRP A 153 -7.96 -0.05 6.87
N LEU A 154 -9.05 0.37 6.25
CA LEU A 154 -9.10 0.89 4.89
C LEU A 154 -9.58 2.34 4.92
N SER A 155 -8.78 3.23 4.34
CA SER A 155 -9.13 4.64 4.14
C SER A 155 -9.20 4.93 2.65
N PRO A 156 -10.16 5.74 2.19
CA PRO A 156 -10.12 6.24 0.82
C PRO A 156 -8.94 7.20 0.65
N TYR A 157 -8.53 7.44 -0.59
CA TYR A 157 -7.57 8.49 -0.93
C TYR A 157 -8.15 9.88 -0.66
N GLN A 158 -9.44 10.07 -0.97
CA GLN A 158 -10.16 11.29 -0.65
C GLN A 158 -10.54 11.30 0.83
N TRP A 159 -10.37 12.45 1.48
CA TRP A 159 -10.75 12.59 2.88
C TRP A 159 -12.27 12.56 3.03
N ILE A 160 -12.78 11.62 3.84
CA ILE A 160 -14.18 11.56 4.24
C ILE A 160 -14.28 12.04 5.69
N GLY A 161 -15.22 12.96 5.96
CA GLY A 161 -15.51 13.42 7.32
C GLY A 161 -15.96 12.29 8.24
N ALA A 162 -15.90 12.51 9.55
CA ALA A 162 -16.36 11.55 10.54
C ALA A 162 -17.86 11.23 10.38
N TRP A 163 -18.21 9.99 10.63
CA TRP A 163 -19.56 9.45 10.48
C TRP A 163 -20.32 9.71 11.78
N PRO A 164 -21.53 10.28 11.72
CA PRO A 164 -22.28 10.63 12.91
C PRO A 164 -22.65 9.37 13.72
N GLY A 165 -22.55 9.46 15.05
CA GLY A 165 -22.93 8.37 15.95
C GLY A 165 -21.89 7.26 16.14
N LEU A 166 -20.80 7.25 15.35
CA LEU A 166 -19.72 6.28 15.52
C LEU A 166 -18.61 6.83 16.43
N ARG A 167 -18.14 5.99 17.35
CA ARG A 167 -17.00 6.32 18.21
C ARG A 167 -15.71 6.31 17.41
N ALA A 168 -14.76 7.11 17.87
CA ALA A 168 -13.40 7.08 17.37
C ALA A 168 -12.74 5.75 17.71
N ASP A 169 -12.24 5.06 16.70
CA ASP A 169 -11.36 3.91 16.82
C ASP A 169 -9.90 4.37 16.62
N SER A 170 -9.01 3.75 17.38
CA SER A 170 -7.58 3.99 17.26
C SER A 170 -7.00 2.85 16.42
N ALA A 171 -6.53 3.17 15.21
CA ALA A 171 -5.84 2.17 14.40
C ALA A 171 -4.52 1.81 15.09
N HIS A 172 -4.43 0.58 15.59
CA HIS A 172 -3.18 0.02 16.13
C HIS A 172 -2.30 -0.59 15.02
N GLU A 173 -2.89 -0.83 13.85
CA GLU A 173 -2.25 -1.39 12.66
C GLU A 173 -2.24 -0.36 11.50
N PRO A 174 -1.39 -0.56 10.48
CA PRO A 174 -1.33 0.33 9.32
C PRO A 174 -2.68 0.50 8.63
N ILE A 175 -3.02 1.75 8.32
CA ILE A 175 -4.20 2.12 7.52
C ILE A 175 -3.82 2.01 6.05
N HIS A 176 -4.51 1.17 5.29
CA HIS A 176 -4.31 1.03 3.85
C HIS A 176 -5.16 2.05 3.09
N LEU A 177 -4.52 2.78 2.19
CA LEU A 177 -5.23 3.64 1.24
C LEU A 177 -5.75 2.79 0.08
N VAL A 178 -7.04 2.93 -0.22
CA VAL A 178 -7.72 2.18 -1.28
C VAL A 178 -8.34 3.12 -2.32
N GLU A 179 -8.37 2.67 -3.57
CA GLU A 179 -9.02 3.41 -4.67
C GLU A 179 -10.52 3.60 -4.38
N ASP A 180 -11.06 4.75 -4.75
CA ASP A 180 -12.47 5.12 -4.48
C ASP A 180 -13.49 4.06 -4.95
N PRO A 181 -13.35 3.39 -6.12
CA PRO A 181 -14.30 2.35 -6.54
C PRO A 181 -14.34 1.14 -5.60
N LEU A 182 -13.19 0.72 -5.06
CA LEU A 182 -13.13 -0.36 -4.08
C LEU A 182 -13.75 0.09 -2.76
N PHE A 183 -13.42 1.30 -2.31
CA PHE A 183 -13.98 1.85 -1.09
C PHE A 183 -15.52 1.93 -1.16
N ASP A 184 -16.05 2.41 -2.28
CA ASP A 184 -17.51 2.50 -2.50
C ASP A 184 -18.18 1.13 -2.54
N ALA A 185 -17.54 0.13 -3.18
CA ALA A 185 -18.05 -1.24 -3.18
C ALA A 185 -18.10 -1.82 -1.76
N LEU A 186 -17.03 -1.66 -0.99
CA LEU A 186 -16.96 -2.13 0.40
C LEU A 186 -17.93 -1.39 1.31
N MET A 187 -18.15 -0.09 1.10
CA MET A 187 -19.07 0.73 1.88
C MET A 187 -20.54 0.31 1.72
N ARG A 188 -20.91 -0.26 0.57
CA ARG A 188 -22.24 -0.87 0.35
C ARG A 188 -22.43 -2.17 1.12
N LEU A 189 -21.34 -2.91 1.34
CA LEU A 189 -21.30 -4.14 2.12
C LEU A 189 -21.10 -3.89 3.62
N ALA A 190 -20.84 -2.64 4.01
CA ALA A 190 -20.53 -2.27 5.39
C ALA A 190 -21.79 -2.05 6.23
N GLU A 191 -21.88 -2.77 7.33
CA GLU A 191 -22.95 -2.69 8.34
C GLU A 191 -22.66 -1.67 9.44
#